data_AF-A0A7S2G497-F1
#
_entry.id   AF-A0A7S2G497-F1
#
_cell.length_a   1.000
_cell.length_b   1.000
_cell.length_c   1.000
_cell.angle_alpha   90.00
_cell.angle_beta   90.00
_cell.angle_gamma   90.00
#
_symmetry.space_group_name_H-M   'P 1'
#
loop_
_entity.id
_entity.type
_entity.pdbx_description
1 polymer ?
#
loop_
_entity_poly.entity_id
_entity_poly.type
_entity_poly.pdbx_seq_one_letter_code
_entity_poly.pdbx_strand_id
1 'polypeptide(L)'
;RIATGATGDRLKEGAAINKSLSSLGNVISALADQSNNPKKKVFIPYRDSKLTQILQSALGGNSKTIMVAALSPADINFEETLSTLRYADRAKQIKVVVEVMENPTDRLIRQLKEENDKLKKMMEAMGGDGFDPVAFAAAAGGGDGAPPT
;
A
#
# COMPACT_ATOMS: atom_id res chain seq x y z
N ARG A 1 -17.73 -10.49 -24.99
CA ARG A 1 -18.38 -9.15 -25.06
C ARG A 1 -19.87 -9.38 -24.85
N ILE A 2 -20.42 -9.04 -23.69
CA ILE A 2 -21.82 -9.34 -23.34
C ILE A 2 -22.71 -8.25 -23.93
N ALA A 3 -23.52 -8.60 -24.94
CA ALA A 3 -24.58 -7.75 -25.44
C ALA A 3 -25.79 -7.93 -24.52
N THR A 4 -25.87 -7.12 -23.46
CA THR A 4 -27.10 -7.06 -22.65
C THR A 4 -28.17 -6.40 -23.51
N GLY A 5 -29.30 -7.07 -23.73
CA GLY A 5 -30.45 -6.56 -24.50
C GLY A 5 -31.19 -5.39 -23.81
N ALA A 6 -30.46 -4.56 -23.07
CA ALA A 6 -30.97 -3.46 -22.29
C ALA A 6 -31.07 -2.20 -23.17
N THR A 7 -32.26 -1.60 -23.24
CA THR A 7 -32.51 -0.35 -23.98
C THR A 7 -32.47 0.87 -23.05
N GLY A 8 -32.13 2.04 -23.62
CA GLY A 8 -32.18 3.32 -22.90
C GLY A 8 -31.06 3.51 -21.86
N ASP A 9 -31.41 3.98 -20.67
CA ASP A 9 -30.44 4.34 -19.63
C ASP A 9 -29.68 3.13 -19.06
N ARG A 10 -30.29 1.93 -19.06
CA ARG A 10 -29.59 0.69 -18.71
C ARG A 10 -28.48 0.31 -19.70
N LEU A 11 -28.60 0.69 -20.97
CA LEU A 11 -27.51 0.52 -21.95
C LEU A 11 -26.34 1.46 -21.62
N LYS A 12 -26.63 2.72 -21.27
CA LYS A 12 -25.62 3.72 -20.90
C LYS A 12 -24.89 3.32 -19.63
N GLU A 13 -25.61 2.81 -18.64
CA GLU A 13 -25.05 2.29 -17.40
C GLU A 13 -24.20 1.04 -17.66
N GLY A 14 -24.72 0.06 -18.41
CA GLY A 14 -23.97 -1.14 -18.79
C GLY A 14 -22.70 -0.81 -19.59
N ALA A 15 -22.75 0.18 -20.48
CA ALA A 15 -21.59 0.67 -21.22
C ALA A 15 -20.55 1.32 -20.29
N ALA A 16 -20.98 2.10 -19.30
CA ALA A 16 -20.09 2.73 -18.33
C ALA A 16 -19.42 1.72 -17.39
N ILE A 17 -20.16 0.71 -16.92
CA ILE A 17 -19.63 -0.40 -16.10
C ILE A 17 -18.57 -1.16 -16.90
N ASN A 18 -18.92 -1.59 -18.11
CA ASN A 18 -18.00 -2.32 -18.98
C ASN A 18 -16.77 -1.49 -19.38
N LYS A 19 -16.90 -0.17 -19.49
CA LYS A 19 -15.76 0.73 -19.74
C LYS A 19 -14.74 0.62 -18.60
N SER A 20 -15.17 0.74 -17.35
CA SER A 20 -14.24 0.68 -16.20
C SER A 20 -13.54 -0.68 -16.07
N LEU A 21 -14.27 -1.78 -16.23
CA LEU A 21 -13.74 -3.15 -16.20
C LEU A 21 -12.78 -3.42 -17.36
N SER A 22 -13.11 -2.95 -18.57
CA SER A 22 -12.24 -3.09 -19.74
C SER A 22 -10.96 -2.28 -19.58
N SER A 23 -11.04 -1.03 -19.09
CA SER A 23 -9.88 -0.21 -18.78
C SER A 23 -8.99 -0.87 -17.73
N LEU A 24 -9.59 -1.47 -16.68
CA LEU A 24 -8.84 -2.21 -15.68
C LEU A 24 -8.12 -3.43 -16.29
N GLY A 25 -8.77 -4.17 -17.19
CA GLY A 25 -8.12 -5.28 -17.91
C GLY A 25 -6.95 -4.85 -18.79
N ASN A 26 -7.04 -3.68 -19.43
CA ASN A 26 -5.94 -3.12 -20.21
C ASN A 26 -4.77 -2.71 -19.31
N VAL A 27 -5.04 -2.06 -18.18
CA VAL A 27 -4.04 -1.68 -17.18
C VAL A 27 -3.31 -2.91 -16.62
N ILE A 28 -4.05 -3.95 -16.24
CA ILE A 28 -3.45 -5.20 -15.73
C ILE A 28 -2.56 -5.87 -16.77
N SER A 29 -3.01 -5.94 -18.02
CA SER A 29 -2.22 -6.55 -19.10
C SER A 29 -0.93 -5.75 -19.36
N ALA A 30 -1.02 -4.42 -19.40
CA ALA A 30 0.15 -3.55 -19.55
C ALA A 30 1.14 -3.67 -18.38
N LEU A 31 0.64 -3.83 -17.14
CA LEU A 31 1.45 -4.02 -15.95
C LEU A 31 2.13 -5.39 -15.90
N ALA A 32 1.42 -6.44 -16.33
CA ALA A 32 1.98 -7.78 -16.46
C ALA A 32 3.12 -7.77 -17.50
N ASP A 33 2.91 -7.14 -18.65
CA ASP A 33 3.93 -6.99 -19.70
C ASP A 33 5.16 -6.22 -19.21
N GLN A 34 4.95 -5.14 -18.45
CA GLN A 34 6.04 -4.37 -17.85
C GLN A 34 6.81 -5.19 -16.81
N SER A 35 6.11 -6.01 -16.01
CA SER A 35 6.71 -6.87 -14.99
C SER A 35 7.54 -8.01 -15.60
N ASN A 36 7.10 -8.54 -16.74
CA ASN A 36 7.81 -9.57 -17.49
C ASN A 36 8.99 -9.00 -18.30
N ASN A 37 8.93 -7.73 -18.69
CA ASN A 37 9.94 -7.09 -19.54
C ASN A 37 10.37 -5.72 -18.98
N PRO A 38 11.13 -5.69 -17.88
CA PRO A 38 11.43 -4.44 -17.13
C PRO A 38 12.24 -3.42 -17.94
N LYS A 39 12.90 -3.83 -19.03
CA LYS A 39 13.64 -2.94 -19.94
C LYS A 39 12.73 -2.18 -20.92
N LYS A 40 11.49 -2.64 -21.11
CA LYS A 40 10.53 -2.01 -22.02
C LYS A 40 9.68 -1.02 -21.23
N LYS A 41 9.73 0.25 -21.62
CA LYS A 41 8.87 1.28 -21.04
C LYS A 41 7.47 1.12 -21.65
N VAL A 42 6.57 0.48 -20.90
CA VAL A 42 5.16 0.30 -21.28
C VAL A 42 4.34 1.45 -20.72
N PHE A 43 3.51 2.09 -21.55
CA PHE A 43 2.56 3.09 -21.09
C PHE A 43 1.36 2.40 -20.44
N ILE A 44 1.04 2.75 -19.19
CA ILE A 44 -0.09 2.18 -18.46
C ILE A 44 -1.24 3.21 -18.42
N PRO A 45 -2.40 2.91 -19.03
CA PRO A 45 -3.48 3.88 -19.21
C PRO A 45 -4.39 4.00 -17.98
N TYR A 46 -3.83 4.38 -16.82
CA TYR A 46 -4.63 4.56 -15.59
C TYR A 46 -5.73 5.61 -15.74
N ARG A 47 -5.58 6.57 -16.66
CA ARG A 47 -6.50 7.70 -16.83
C ARG A 47 -7.80 7.37 -17.54
N ASP A 48 -7.89 6.21 -18.20
CA ASP A 48 -9.05 5.85 -19.03
C ASP A 48 -10.36 5.68 -18.23
N SER A 49 -10.25 5.39 -16.93
CA SER A 49 -11.38 5.31 -16.01
C SER A 49 -11.04 5.90 -14.64
N LYS A 50 -12.04 6.45 -13.94
CA LYS A 50 -11.85 6.91 -12.55
C LYS A 50 -11.45 5.77 -11.61
N LEU A 51 -11.96 4.56 -11.86
CA LEU A 51 -11.62 3.36 -11.09
C LEU A 51 -10.11 3.06 -11.14
N THR A 52 -9.53 3.04 -12.34
CA THR A 52 -8.10 2.77 -12.53
C THR A 52 -7.20 3.89 -12.00
N GLN A 53 -7.71 5.14 -11.94
CA GLN A 53 -6.98 6.25 -11.31
C GLN A 53 -6.90 6.07 -9.79
N ILE A 54 -8.00 5.69 -9.14
CA ILE A 54 -8.04 5.46 -7.69
C ILE A 54 -7.19 4.24 -7.33
N LEU A 55 -7.26 3.17 -8.13
CA LEU A 55 -6.54 1.92 -7.90
C LEU A 55 -5.08 1.94 -8.39
N GLN A 56 -4.59 3.07 -8.90
CA GLN A 56 -3.22 3.16 -9.41
C GLN A 56 -2.18 2.79 -8.34
N SER A 57 -2.38 3.26 -7.11
CA SER A 57 -1.51 2.93 -5.97
C SER A 57 -1.55 1.45 -5.61
N ALA A 58 -2.71 0.80 -5.78
CA ALA A 58 -2.89 -0.62 -5.50
C ALA A 58 -2.25 -1.52 -6.57
N LEU A 59 -2.32 -1.15 -7.85
CA LEU A 59 -1.92 -2.04 -8.94
C LEU A 59 -0.43 -1.93 -9.32
N GLY A 60 0.18 -0.75 -9.14
CA GLY A 60 1.58 -0.54 -9.51
C GLY A 60 2.33 0.43 -8.60
N GLY A 61 1.73 0.83 -7.48
CA GLY A 61 2.35 1.69 -6.49
C GLY A 61 2.77 0.92 -5.23
N ASN A 62 2.97 1.64 -4.13
CA ASN A 62 3.38 1.05 -2.87
C ASN A 62 2.17 0.52 -2.08
N SER A 63 1.68 -0.66 -2.44
CA SER A 63 0.54 -1.30 -1.75
C SER A 63 0.60 -2.82 -1.81
N LYS A 64 0.15 -3.47 -0.74
CA LYS A 64 -0.10 -4.93 -0.74
C LYS A 64 -1.51 -5.18 -1.26
N THR A 65 -1.59 -5.71 -2.48
CA THR A 65 -2.87 -5.91 -3.16
C THR A 65 -3.22 -7.38 -3.25
N ILE A 66 -4.46 -7.71 -2.90
CA ILE A 66 -5.04 -9.06 -3.00
C ILE A 66 -6.22 -8.98 -3.97
N MET A 67 -6.25 -9.88 -4.94
CA MET A 67 -7.38 -10.04 -5.86
C MET A 67 -8.11 -11.34 -5.53
N VAL A 68 -9.43 -11.25 -5.37
CA VAL A 68 -10.31 -12.42 -5.17
C VAL A 68 -11.12 -12.64 -6.44
N ALA A 69 -10.98 -13.80 -7.06
CA ALA A 69 -11.78 -14.20 -8.22
C ALA A 69 -12.98 -15.02 -7.76
N ALA A 70 -14.19 -14.47 -7.91
CA ALA A 70 -15.44 -15.17 -7.64
C ALA A 70 -15.90 -15.92 -8.89
N LEU A 71 -16.01 -17.25 -8.80
CA LEU A 71 -16.32 -18.13 -9.92
C LEU A 71 -17.58 -18.95 -9.63
N SER A 72 -18.32 -19.30 -10.68
CA SER A 72 -19.49 -20.18 -10.58
C SER A 72 -19.11 -21.57 -11.12
N PRO A 73 -19.41 -22.66 -10.39
CA PRO A 73 -19.09 -24.02 -10.87
C PRO A 73 -20.07 -24.54 -11.94
N ALA A 74 -21.07 -23.76 -12.34
CA ALA A 74 -22.08 -24.19 -13.30
C ALA A 74 -21.54 -24.17 -14.75
N ASP A 75 -21.79 -25.24 -15.52
CA ASP A 75 -21.33 -25.38 -16.91
C ASP A 75 -21.79 -24.24 -17.83
N ILE A 76 -22.99 -23.70 -17.59
CA ILE A 76 -23.53 -22.55 -18.33
C ILE A 76 -22.64 -21.30 -18.24
N ASN A 77 -21.84 -21.20 -17.17
CA ASN A 77 -20.96 -20.07 -16.89
C ASN A 77 -19.49 -20.37 -17.22
N PHE A 78 -19.21 -21.47 -17.91
CA PHE A 78 -17.84 -21.91 -18.21
C PHE A 78 -17.00 -20.83 -18.90
N GLU A 79 -17.55 -20.16 -19.92
CA GLU A 79 -16.84 -19.14 -20.69
C GLU A 79 -16.47 -17.91 -19.85
N GLU A 80 -17.39 -17.46 -18.99
CA GLU A 80 -17.18 -16.32 -18.10
C GLU A 80 -16.19 -16.68 -16.97
N THR A 81 -16.29 -17.91 -16.46
CA THR A 81 -15.36 -18.47 -15.47
C THR A 81 -13.94 -18.54 -16.02
N LEU A 82 -13.77 -19.03 -17.25
CA LEU A 82 -12.49 -19.07 -17.95
C LEU A 82 -11.93 -17.67 -18.18
N SER A 83 -12.78 -16.73 -18.60
CA SER A 83 -12.40 -15.33 -18.78
C SER A 83 -11.89 -14.69 -17.49
N THR A 84 -12.55 -14.97 -16.36
CA THR A 84 -12.16 -14.49 -15.03
C THR A 84 -10.85 -15.11 -14.56
N LEU A 85 -10.66 -16.41 -14.78
CA LEU A 85 -9.40 -17.10 -14.47
C LEU A 85 -8.21 -16.54 -15.26
N ARG A 86 -8.38 -16.33 -16.57
CA ARG A 86 -7.35 -15.71 -17.42
C ARG A 86 -7.02 -14.29 -16.96
N TYR A 87 -8.02 -13.57 -16.47
CA TYR A 87 -7.82 -12.24 -15.91
C TYR A 87 -7.01 -12.29 -14.61
N ALA A 88 -7.34 -13.21 -13.70
CA ALA A 88 -6.60 -13.42 -12.46
C ALA A 88 -5.15 -13.88 -12.71
N ASP A 89 -4.93 -14.72 -13.72
CA ASP A 89 -3.59 -15.17 -14.11
C ASP A 89 -2.70 -14.00 -14.56
N ARG A 90 -3.23 -13.07 -15.37
CA ARG A 90 -2.50 -11.83 -15.72
C ARG A 90 -2.22 -10.96 -14.50
N ALA A 91 -3.21 -10.79 -13.62
CA ALA A 91 -3.05 -9.99 -12.40
C ALA A 91 -1.95 -10.56 -11.49
N LYS A 92 -1.82 -11.88 -11.40
CA LYS A 92 -0.78 -12.58 -10.64
C LYS A 92 0.65 -12.27 -11.13
N GLN A 93 0.84 -11.95 -12.40
CA GLN A 93 2.17 -11.65 -12.97
C GLN A 93 2.69 -10.26 -12.60
N ILE A 94 1.81 -9.38 -12.10
CA ILE A 94 2.18 -8.02 -11.71
C ILE A 94 3.07 -8.08 -10.46
N LYS A 95 4.29 -7.55 -10.58
CA LYS A 95 5.23 -7.48 -9.46
C LYS A 95 5.18 -6.09 -8.85
N VAL A 96 4.65 -6.01 -7.63
CA VAL A 96 4.60 -4.77 -6.85
C VAL A 96 5.76 -4.74 -5.86
N VAL A 97 6.57 -3.69 -5.90
CA VAL A 97 7.60 -3.43 -4.89
C VAL A 97 6.98 -2.58 -3.80
N VAL A 98 6.80 -3.16 -2.62
CA VAL A 98 6.23 -2.49 -1.46
C VAL A 98 7.36 -2.09 -0.52
N GLU A 99 7.59 -0.79 -0.37
CA GLU A 99 8.53 -0.24 0.59
C GLU A 99 7.78 0.16 1.86
N VAL A 100 8.26 -0.29 3.02
CA VAL A 100 7.67 0.13 4.29
C VAL A 100 8.06 1.59 4.53
N MET A 101 7.11 2.50 4.31
CA MET A 101 7.28 3.91 4.63
C MET A 101 7.11 4.11 6.13
N GLU A 102 8.16 3.82 6.90
CA GLU A 102 8.22 4.21 8.32
C GLU A 102 8.27 5.74 8.43
N ASN A 103 7.56 6.31 9.40
CA ASN A 103 7.67 7.72 9.70
C ASN A 103 9.14 8.01 10.08
N PRO A 104 9.78 9.05 9.52
CA PRO A 104 11.17 9.38 9.85
C PRO A 104 11.34 9.58 11.37
N THR A 105 10.30 10.05 12.06
CA THR A 105 10.26 10.20 13.52
C THR A 105 10.27 8.85 14.22
N ASP A 106 9.48 7.88 13.78
CA ASP A 106 9.44 6.54 14.39
C ASP A 106 10.76 5.79 14.18
N ARG A 107 11.35 5.94 13.00
CA ARG A 107 12.67 5.39 12.68
C ARG A 107 13.76 6.01 13.57
N LEU A 108 13.70 7.33 13.77
CA LEU A 108 14.62 8.07 14.64
C LEU A 108 14.43 7.70 16.11
N ILE A 109 13.18 7.60 16.60
CA ILE A 109 12.87 7.17 17.97
C ILE A 109 13.43 5.77 18.24
N ARG A 110 13.29 4.85 17.28
CA ARG A 110 13.85 3.50 17.40
C ARG A 110 15.37 3.53 17.50
N GLN A 111 16.04 4.29 16.63
CA GLN A 111 17.51 4.44 16.68
C GLN A 111 17.97 5.04 18.01
N LEU A 112 17.33 6.11 18.47
CA LEU A 112 17.65 6.76 19.75
C LEU A 112 17.41 5.84 20.97
N LYS A 113 16.39 4.99 20.92
CA LYS A 113 16.16 3.97 21.97
C LYS A 113 17.22 2.88 21.94
N GLU A 114 17.58 2.36 20.76
CA GLU A 114 18.63 1.36 20.61
C GLU A 114 20.01 1.90 21.06
N GLU A 115 20.31 3.16 20.79
CA GLU A 115 21.51 3.82 21.30
C GLU A 115 21.46 4.00 22.82
N ASN A 116 20.36 4.51 23.37
CA ASN A 116 20.21 4.63 24.82
C ASN A 116 20.41 3.30 25.55
N ASP A 117 19.86 2.20 25.04
CA ASP A 117 20.02 0.89 25.65
C ASP A 117 21.47 0.37 25.55
N LYS A 118 22.18 0.65 24.45
CA LYS A 118 23.61 0.33 24.34
C LYS A 118 24.44 1.12 25.34
N LEU A 119 24.21 2.42 25.45
CA LEU A 119 24.93 3.30 26.38
C LEU A 119 24.66 2.91 27.84
N LYS A 120 23.40 2.62 28.20
CA LYS A 120 23.05 2.11 29.54
C LYS A 120 23.77 0.80 29.87
N LYS A 121 23.79 -0.16 28.94
CA LYS A 121 24.52 -1.43 29.14
C LYS A 121 26.03 -1.22 29.26
N MET A 122 26.61 -0.26 28.54
CA MET A 122 28.03 0.08 28.69
C MET A 122 28.32 0.75 30.03
N MET A 123 27.42 1.61 30.53
CA MET A 123 27.54 2.21 31.87
C MET A 123 27.41 1.16 32.98
N GLU A 124 26.46 0.23 32.87
CA GLU A 124 26.30 -0.90 33.79
C GLU A 124 27.53 -1.81 33.78
N ALA A 125 28.10 -2.08 32.60
CA ALA A 125 29.31 -2.90 32.47
C ALA A 125 30.60 -2.20 32.97
N MET A 126 30.60 -0.87 33.05
CA MET A 126 31.76 -0.07 33.47
C MET A 126 31.73 0.33 34.95
N GLY A 127 30.77 -0.17 35.75
CA GLY A 127 30.79 -0.06 37.20
C GLY A 127 30.64 1.37 37.73
N GLY A 128 29.88 2.23 37.05
CA GLY A 128 29.56 3.57 37.52
C GLY A 128 28.36 3.55 38.46
N ASP A 129 28.61 3.47 39.77
CA ASP A 129 27.63 3.80 40.80
C ASP A 129 27.04 5.21 40.55
N GLY A 130 25.71 5.28 40.42
CA GLY A 130 24.93 6.50 40.68
C GLY A 130 24.78 7.50 39.53
N PHE A 131 23.91 7.21 38.56
CA PHE A 131 23.15 8.28 37.90
C PHE A 131 21.67 7.96 37.90
N ASP A 132 20.96 8.46 38.92
CA ASP A 132 19.50 8.44 39.00
C ASP A 132 18.94 9.67 38.27
N PRO A 133 18.39 9.53 37.04
CA PRO A 133 17.84 10.65 36.28
C PRO A 133 16.63 11.30 36.98
N VAL A 134 15.97 10.56 37.88
CA VAL A 134 14.83 11.05 38.68
C VAL A 134 15.29 11.94 39.83
N ALA A 135 16.47 11.68 40.42
CA ALA A 135 17.04 12.51 41.48
C ALA A 135 17.50 13.88 40.95
N PHE A 136 18.06 13.92 39.72
CA PHE A 136 18.46 15.18 39.08
C PHE A 136 17.24 16.04 38.69
N ALA A 137 16.16 15.42 38.18
CA ALA A 137 14.93 16.13 37.85
C ALA A 137 14.22 16.70 39.09
N ALA A 138 14.27 16.00 40.22
CA ALA A 138 13.75 16.50 41.50
C ALA A 138 14.58 17.65 42.08
N ALA A 139 15.90 17.66 41.86
CA ALA A 139 16.78 18.73 42.33
C ALA A 139 16.64 20.05 41.54
N ALA A 140 16.16 19.99 40.30
CA ALA A 140 15.95 21.17 39.45
C ALA A 140 14.60 21.88 39.67
N GLY A 141 13.73 21.37 40.56
CA GLY A 141 12.34 21.81 40.73
C GLY A 141 12.03 22.65 41.97
N GLY A 142 13.00 23.34 42.57
CA GLY A 142 12.78 24.16 43.77
C GLY A 142 13.44 25.54 43.68
N GLY A 143 12.65 26.56 43.33
CA GLY A 143 13.12 27.95 43.23
C GLY A 143 11.99 28.91 42.96
N ASP A 144 11.19 29.16 43.99
CA ASP A 144 10.15 30.19 44.08
C ASP A 144 10.74 31.59 43.84
N GLY A 145 10.00 32.48 43.15
CA GLY A 145 10.50 33.81 42.83
C GLY A 145 9.59 34.66 41.93
N ALA A 146 8.38 34.96 42.40
CA ALA A 146 7.65 36.15 41.95
C ALA A 146 8.22 37.43 42.64
N PRO A 147 7.79 38.66 42.27
CA PRO A 147 8.42 39.62 41.35
C PRO A 147 9.05 40.83 42.10
N PRO A 148 9.48 41.92 41.42
CA PRO A 148 8.57 43.09 41.39
C PRO A 148 8.61 43.98 40.12
N THR A 149 7.46 44.67 39.95
CA THR A 149 7.09 45.84 39.12
C THR A 149 7.18 45.76 37.60
#